data_AF-A0A1J3FU73-F1
#
_entry.id   AF-A0A1J3FU73-F1
#
_cell.length_a   1.000
_cell.length_b   1.000
_cell.length_c   1.000
_cell.angle_alpha   90.00
_cell.angle_beta   90.00
_cell.angle_gamma   90.00
#
_symmetry.space_group_name_H-M   'P 1'
#
loop_
_entity.id
_entity.type
_entity.pdbx_description
1 polymer ?
#
loop_
_entity_poly.entity_id
_entity_poly.type
_entity_poly.pdbx_seq_one_letter_code
_entity_poly.pdbx_strand_id
1 'polypeptide(L)'
;MVSKDCLPNVVTYTTLINGFCKSKRVEDGMKLFREMSQRGLVGNTITYNTLIQGFFQAGDCDNVRQVFKQMVSCDVPPDIWTYNILLDGR
;
A
#
# COMPACT_ATOMS: atom_id res chain seq x y z
N MET A 1 -8.04 -13.02 -12.63
CA MET A 1 -9.06 -13.20 -13.70
C MET A 1 -9.77 -11.86 -13.86
N VAL A 2 -9.37 -11.05 -14.85
CA VAL A 2 -10.09 -9.81 -15.19
C VAL A 2 -10.86 -10.09 -16.47
N SER A 3 -12.13 -10.43 -16.32
CA SER A 3 -13.10 -10.37 -17.41
C SER A 3 -13.34 -8.90 -17.73
N LYS A 4 -13.50 -8.54 -19.01
CA LYS A 4 -13.63 -7.14 -19.48
C LYS A 4 -14.76 -6.32 -18.86
N ASP A 5 -15.63 -6.92 -18.06
CA ASP A 5 -16.76 -6.29 -17.36
C ASP A 5 -16.64 -6.24 -15.82
N CYS A 6 -15.54 -6.74 -15.24
CA CYS A 6 -15.33 -6.72 -13.78
C CYS A 6 -14.22 -5.72 -13.42
N LEU A 7 -14.61 -4.47 -13.14
CA LEU A 7 -13.66 -3.46 -12.71
C LEU A 7 -13.08 -3.83 -11.33
N PRO A 8 -11.74 -3.89 -11.19
CA PRO A 8 -11.12 -4.15 -9.89
C PRO A 8 -11.50 -3.04 -8.92
N ASN A 9 -12.03 -3.44 -7.77
CA ASN A 9 -12.40 -2.54 -6.68
C ASN A 9 -11.25 -2.40 -5.67
N VAL A 10 -11.44 -1.54 -4.66
CA VAL A 10 -10.47 -1.32 -3.57
C VAL A 10 -9.99 -2.64 -2.96
N VAL A 11 -10.90 -3.57 -2.68
CA VAL A 11 -10.56 -4.88 -2.08
C VAL A 11 -9.64 -5.69 -3.00
N THR A 12 -9.89 -5.66 -4.30
CA THR A 12 -9.08 -6.39 -5.30
C THR A 12 -7.65 -5.82 -5.33
N TYR A 13 -7.50 -4.49 -5.41
CA TYR A 13 -6.20 -3.84 -5.37
C TYR A 13 -5.47 -4.13 -4.06
N THR A 14 -6.12 -3.94 -2.91
CA THR A 14 -5.52 -4.20 -1.59
C THR A 14 -5.04 -5.64 -1.46
N THR A 15 -5.83 -6.61 -1.95
CA THR A 15 -5.46 -8.03 -1.91
C THR A 15 -4.24 -8.31 -2.77
N LEU A 16 -4.20 -7.78 -4.00
CA LEU A 16 -3.05 -7.95 -4.90
C LEU A 16 -1.79 -7.28 -4.34
N ILE A 17 -1.90 -6.04 -3.87
CA ILE A 17 -0.79 -5.28 -3.26
C ILE A 17 -0.22 -6.05 -2.07
N ASN A 18 -1.08 -6.59 -1.20
CA ASN A 18 -0.65 -7.41 -0.07
C ASN A 18 0.10 -8.67 -0.51
N GLY A 19 -0.40 -9.36 -1.54
CA GLY A 19 0.29 -10.49 -2.14
C GLY A 19 1.68 -10.13 -2.67
N PHE A 20 1.80 -9.03 -3.42
CA PHE A 20 3.09 -8.56 -3.94
C PHE A 20 4.08 -8.17 -2.84
N CYS A 21 3.62 -7.45 -1.80
CA CYS A 21 4.48 -7.07 -0.67
C CYS A 21 4.99 -8.30 0.09
N LYS A 22 4.12 -9.28 0.36
CA LYS A 22 4.53 -10.55 1.00
C LYS A 22 5.50 -11.37 0.15
N SER A 23 5.45 -11.24 -1.17
CA SER A 23 6.42 -11.85 -2.09
C SER A 23 7.70 -11.03 -2.28
N LYS A 24 7.96 -10.00 -1.44
CA LYS A 24 9.10 -9.07 -1.56
C LYS A 24 9.15 -8.32 -2.89
N ARG A 25 8.01 -8.19 -3.57
CA ARG A 25 7.85 -7.48 -4.85
C ARG A 25 7.11 -6.15 -4.62
N VAL A 26 7.59 -5.37 -3.66
CA VAL A 26 6.90 -4.13 -3.23
C VAL A 26 6.72 -3.14 -4.38
N GLU A 27 7.68 -3.07 -5.31
CA GLU A 27 7.60 -2.25 -6.53
C GLU A 27 6.38 -2.57 -7.40
N ASP A 28 6.05 -3.85 -7.56
CA ASP A 28 4.86 -4.26 -8.31
C ASP A 28 3.57 -3.92 -7.55
N GLY A 29 3.60 -4.03 -6.22
CA GLY A 29 2.55 -3.52 -5.35
C GLY A 29 2.35 -2.01 -5.51
N MET A 30 3.43 -1.24 -5.58
CA MET A 30 3.38 0.21 -5.75
C MET A 30 2.83 0.62 -7.12
N LYS A 31 3.14 -0.13 -8.19
CA LYS A 31 2.53 0.10 -9.51
C LYS A 31 1.01 -0.06 -9.45
N LEU A 32 0.51 -1.11 -8.78
CA LEU A 32 -0.93 -1.31 -8.59
C LEU A 32 -1.56 -0.23 -7.72
N PHE A 33 -0.84 0.24 -6.69
CA PHE A 33 -1.30 1.35 -5.86
C PHE A 33 -1.41 2.66 -6.65
N ARG A 34 -0.47 2.94 -7.55
CA ARG A 34 -0.55 4.09 -8.48
C ARG A 34 -1.72 3.95 -9.45
N GLU A 35 -1.94 2.76 -10.00
CA GLU A 35 -3.08 2.49 -10.88
C GLU A 35 -4.42 2.69 -10.14
N MET A 36 -4.50 2.21 -8.90
CA MET A 36 -5.65 2.41 -8.02
C MET A 36 -5.94 3.91 -7.82
N SER A 37 -4.90 4.70 -7.53
CA SER A 37 -5.02 6.15 -7.35
C SER A 37 -5.43 6.88 -8.65
N GLN A 38 -4.88 6.48 -9.80
CA GLN A 38 -5.26 7.02 -11.12
C GLN A 38 -6.73 6.76 -11.46
N ARG A 39 -7.31 5.67 -10.96
CA ARG A 39 -8.73 5.34 -11.08
C ARG A 39 -9.61 6.07 -10.06
N GLY A 40 -9.04 6.95 -9.23
CA GLY A 40 -9.76 7.66 -8.17
C GLY A 40 -10.12 6.80 -6.97
N LEU A 41 -9.53 5.61 -6.84
CA LEU A 41 -9.74 4.73 -5.70
C LEU A 41 -8.72 5.05 -4.60
N VAL A 42 -9.19 5.15 -3.36
CA VAL A 42 -8.34 5.42 -2.19
C VAL A 42 -8.07 4.13 -1.43
N GLY A 43 -6.78 3.85 -1.18
CA GLY A 43 -6.34 2.72 -0.35
C GLY A 43 -6.90 2.83 1.07
N ASN A 44 -7.12 1.69 1.74
CA ASN A 44 -7.47 1.70 3.15
C ASN A 44 -6.19 1.59 4.02
N THR A 45 -6.35 1.69 5.35
CA THR A 45 -5.24 1.56 6.31
C THR A 45 -4.39 0.31 6.07
N ILE A 46 -5.02 -0.81 5.71
CA ILE A 46 -4.32 -2.07 5.41
C ILE A 46 -3.43 -1.90 4.16
N THR A 47 -3.92 -1.26 3.09
CA THR A 47 -3.15 -1.00 1.87
C THR A 47 -1.87 -0.21 2.18
N TYR A 48 -2.01 0.90 2.92
CA TYR A 48 -0.89 1.75 3.28
C TYR A 48 0.10 1.04 4.21
N ASN A 49 -0.38 0.39 5.27
CA ASN A 49 0.48 -0.35 6.20
C ASN A 49 1.28 -1.45 5.50
N THR A 50 0.66 -2.16 4.56
CA THR A 50 1.33 -3.23 3.81
C THR A 50 2.45 -2.68 2.92
N LEU A 51 2.23 -1.55 2.25
CA LEU A 51 3.25 -0.88 1.45
C LEU A 51 4.38 -0.34 2.32
N ILE A 52 4.04 0.33 3.43
CA ILE A 52 5.02 0.85 4.39
C ILE A 52 5.91 -0.29 4.90
N GLN A 53 5.33 -1.40 5.34
CA GLN A 53 6.08 -2.57 5.79
C GLN A 53 6.96 -3.15 4.68
N GLY A 54 6.43 -3.28 3.46
CA GLY A 54 7.17 -3.79 2.32
C GLY A 54 8.38 -2.93 1.95
N PHE A 55 8.23 -1.60 1.96
CA PHE A 55 9.33 -0.67 1.70
C PHE A 55 10.35 -0.64 2.84
N PHE A 56 9.88 -0.77 4.09
CA PHE A 56 10.77 -0.87 5.25
C PHE A 56 11.67 -2.10 5.15
N GLN A 57 11.10 -3.26 4.81
CA GLN A 57 11.85 -4.51 4.59
C GLN A 57 12.79 -4.44 3.38
N ALA A 58 12.50 -3.58 2.39
CA ALA A 58 13.38 -3.30 1.26
C ALA A 58 14.51 -2.30 1.60
N GLY A 59 14.48 -1.68 2.79
CA GLY A 59 15.42 -0.63 3.19
C GLY A 59 15.16 0.73 2.53
N ASP A 60 13.99 0.92 1.92
CA ASP A 60 13.64 2.13 1.18
C ASP A 60 12.83 3.09 2.07
N CYS A 61 13.55 3.81 2.94
CA CYS A 61 12.97 4.78 3.88
C CYS A 61 12.31 5.97 3.17
N ASP A 62 12.74 6.32 1.96
CA ASP A 62 12.17 7.43 1.21
C ASP A 62 10.73 7.11 0.77
N ASN A 63 10.53 5.91 0.21
CA ASN A 63 9.19 5.44 -0.14
C ASN A 63 8.32 5.20 1.10
N VAL A 64 8.87 4.70 2.22
CA VAL A 64 8.13 4.62 3.49
C VAL A 64 7.55 5.98 3.88
N ARG A 65 8.37 7.03 3.87
CA ARG A 65 7.96 8.39 4.23
C ARG A 65 6.94 8.96 3.24
N GLN A 66 7.11 8.68 1.95
CA GLN A 66 6.19 9.11 0.91
C GLN A 66 4.80 8.47 1.09
N VAL A 67 4.75 7.15 1.28
CA VAL A 67 3.50 6.40 1.46
C VAL A 67 2.79 6.84 2.74
N PHE A 68 3.51 7.05 3.85
CA PHE A 68 2.94 7.57 5.08
C PHE A 68 2.36 8.99 4.92
N LYS A 69 3.07 9.89 4.24
CA LYS A 69 2.53 11.23 3.93
C LYS A 69 1.26 11.14 3.08
N GLN A 70 1.25 10.23 2.11
CA GLN A 70 0.11 10.04 1.22
C GLN A 70 -1.11 9.53 2.00
N MET A 71 -0.91 8.60 2.94
CA MET A 71 -1.94 8.12 3.86
C MET A 71 -2.62 9.28 4.62
N VAL A 72 -1.81 10.17 5.21
CA VAL A 72 -2.32 11.35 5.95
C VAL A 72 -3.02 12.33 5.01
N SER A 73 -2.50 12.55 3.79
CA SER A 73 -3.13 13.45 2.82
C SER A 73 -4.46 12.93 2.26
N CYS A 74 -4.68 11.62 2.31
CA CYS A 74 -5.92 10.97 1.87
C CYS A 74 -6.94 10.80 3.01
N ASP A 75 -6.73 11.45 4.17
CA ASP A 75 -7.59 11.33 5.35
C ASP A 75 -7.76 9.89 5.85
N VAL A 76 -6.72 9.05 5.63
CA VAL A 76 -6.70 7.67 6.12
C VAL A 76 -5.97 7.66 7.46
N PRO A 77 -6.66 7.34 8.57
CA PRO A 77 -6.04 7.41 9.89
C PRO A 77 -4.97 6.32 10.05
N PRO A 78 -3.73 6.69 10.42
CA PRO A 78 -2.72 5.75 10.90
C PRO A 78 -3.24 4.96 12.10
N ASP A 79 -2.99 3.67 12.12
CA ASP A 79 -3.30 2.82 13.27
C ASP A 79 -2.04 2.55 14.12
N ILE A 80 -2.25 1.88 15.26
CA ILE A 80 -1.16 1.45 16.14
C ILE A 80 -0.12 0.63 15.35
N TRP A 81 -0.57 -0.14 14.36
CA TRP A 81 0.31 -0.95 13.54
C TRP A 81 1.18 -0.10 12.62
N THR A 82 0.65 0.98 12.03
CA THR A 82 1.42 1.97 11.26
C THR A 82 2.57 2.53 12.10
N TYR A 83 2.28 2.96 13.33
CA TYR A 83 3.31 3.49 14.23
C TYR A 83 4.29 2.43 14.70
N ASN A 84 3.83 1.21 14.98
CA ASN A 84 4.73 0.10 15.31
C ASN A 84 5.71 -0.17 14.18
N ILE A 85 5.26 -0.20 12.91
CA ILE A 85 6.15 -0.41 11.77
C ILE A 85 7.18 0.71 11.66
N LEU A 86 6.76 1.97 11.86
CA LEU A 86 7.66 3.13 11.78
C LEU A 86 8.67 3.22 12.93
N LEU A 87 8.29 2.80 14.14
CA LEU A 87 9.12 2.89 15.34
C LEU A 87 10.02 1.66 15.54
N ASP A 88 9.51 0.46 15.24
CA ASP A 88 10.22 -0.81 15.46
C ASP A 88 11.24 -1.09 14.36
N GLY A 89 11.01 -0.54 13.17
CA GLY A 89 11.91 -0.62 12.03
C GLY A 89 12.36 -2.04 11.65
N ARG A 90 11.46 -3.02 11.78
CA ARG A 90 11.72 -4.45 11.64
C ARG A 90 10.85 -5.14 10.61
#